data_AF-A0A1Z9STU2-F1
#
_entry.id   AF-A0A1Z9STU2-F1
#
_cell.length_a   1.000
_cell.length_b   1.000
_cell.length_c   1.000
_cell.angle_alpha   90.00
_cell.angle_beta   90.00
_cell.angle_gamma   90.00
#
_symmetry.space_group_name_H-M   'P 1'
#
loop_
_entity.id
_entity.type
_entity.pdbx_description
1 polymer ?
#
loop_
_entity_poly.entity_id
_entity_poly.type
_entity_poly.pdbx_seq_one_letter_code
_entity_poly.pdbx_strand_id
1 'polypeptide(L)'
;MQLSENVNKKWAPVLDHPDLPKITDAHKRAVTAICLENVEKQFVADQQITQGGGLLSEATPTTLQAATTAVTAGGAAGSTDAGQVGMDFADPVLISMVRRAMPQLVAYDVCGVQPMSGPTGLIFALKSRVNNQSGAEIPGVNVDSVVTESGATGNSSGDIVKTPGLLITGNDGTGETGAEYEASSGLTVAVGEGDISGEMAFTIEKISVAAGTRALKGSYSMELAQDLRAVHGLDAEAELANILSQQILAEINREVVRKIYINAEVGAQVGTTTAGIFDLDTDSNGRWMVEKFKGLMMQIERDANEIGRQTRRGKGNIILTSGDVASALSMAGILDYSPAMSTDLNTDTASTTFAGVLNGRYKVYVDPYADANAAEYYTVGYKGDSPMDAGIFYCPYVPLQMVRAVDSSSFQPQIAFKTRYGMVANPFAENASASTGRLTGDLGSNPHLNKYYRKVRISNLM
;
A
#
# COMPACT_ATOMS: atom_id res chain seq x y z
N MET A 1 -17.60 9.97 26.54
CA MET A 1 -16.96 11.32 26.50
C MET A 1 -17.54 12.28 27.54
N GLN A 2 -18.86 12.34 27.76
CA GLN A 2 -19.43 13.24 28.79
C GLN A 2 -19.10 12.84 30.23
N LEU A 3 -18.95 11.53 30.52
CA LEU A 3 -18.60 11.06 31.87
C LEU A 3 -17.16 11.48 32.27
N SER A 4 -16.19 11.32 31.36
CA SER A 4 -14.79 11.71 31.60
C SER A 4 -14.59 13.21 31.81
N GLU A 5 -15.40 14.08 31.18
CA GLU A 5 -15.33 15.52 31.41
C GLU A 5 -15.84 15.93 32.79
N ASN A 6 -16.87 15.25 33.31
CA ASN A 6 -17.40 15.52 34.65
C ASN A 6 -16.44 15.05 35.76
N VAL A 7 -15.82 13.88 35.59
CA VAL A 7 -14.80 13.36 36.52
C VAL A 7 -13.55 14.26 36.51
N ASN A 8 -13.11 14.71 35.33
CA ASN A 8 -11.99 15.64 35.21
C ASN A 8 -12.27 17.00 35.89
N LYS A 9 -13.51 17.49 35.85
CA LYS A 9 -13.90 18.73 36.55
C LYS A 9 -13.93 18.54 38.08
N LYS A 10 -14.42 17.39 38.56
CA LYS A 10 -14.45 17.07 40.00
C LYS A 10 -13.05 17.04 40.61
N TRP A 11 -12.10 16.43 39.91
CA TRP A 11 -10.71 16.25 40.39
C TRP A 11 -9.74 17.34 39.90
N ALA A 12 -10.21 18.38 39.20
CA ALA A 12 -9.38 19.48 38.72
C ALA A 12 -8.48 20.13 39.80
N PRO A 13 -8.93 20.33 41.06
CA PRO A 13 -8.08 20.91 42.11
C PRO A 13 -6.86 20.06 42.46
N VAL A 14 -6.94 18.74 42.28
CA VAL A 14 -5.85 17.80 42.56
C VAL A 14 -4.97 17.62 41.31
N LEU A 15 -5.58 17.58 40.13
CA LEU A 15 -4.89 17.38 38.86
C LEU A 15 -4.10 18.60 38.38
N ASP A 16 -4.55 19.82 38.74
CA ASP A 16 -3.91 21.09 38.38
C ASP A 16 -3.22 21.76 39.58
N HIS A 17 -2.88 21.00 40.63
CA HIS A 17 -2.24 21.53 41.83
C HIS A 17 -0.88 22.19 41.48
N PRO A 18 -0.60 23.42 41.96
CA PRO A 18 0.58 24.20 41.54
C PRO A 18 1.93 23.56 41.92
N ASP A 19 1.94 22.71 42.94
CA ASP A 19 3.15 22.02 43.42
C ASP A 19 3.45 20.70 42.67
N LEU A 20 2.58 20.28 41.75
CA LEU A 20 2.74 19.06 40.97
C LEU A 20 3.05 19.39 39.49
N PRO A 21 3.89 18.57 38.81
CA PRO A 21 4.12 18.73 37.38
C PRO A 21 2.81 18.63 36.59
N LYS A 22 2.58 19.57 35.66
CA LYS A 22 1.37 19.58 34.83
C LYS A 22 1.31 18.35 33.91
N ILE A 23 0.18 17.66 33.90
CA ILE A 23 -0.10 16.55 32.98
C ILE A 23 -0.54 17.12 31.62
N THR A 24 0.32 17.02 30.61
CA THR A 24 0.08 17.57 29.26
C THR A 24 -0.74 16.65 28.36
N ASP A 25 -0.67 15.33 28.57
CA ASP A 25 -1.40 14.33 27.80
C ASP A 25 -2.83 14.13 28.33
N ALA A 26 -3.82 14.39 27.47
CA ALA A 26 -5.25 14.28 27.78
C ALA A 26 -5.65 12.87 28.24
N HIS A 27 -5.01 11.82 27.72
CA HIS A 27 -5.33 10.44 28.09
C HIS A 27 -4.83 10.11 29.50
N LYS A 28 -3.57 10.46 29.82
CA LYS A 28 -3.01 10.28 31.17
C LYS A 28 -3.80 11.03 32.24
N ARG A 29 -4.28 12.23 31.91
CA ARG A 29 -5.13 13.04 32.79
C ARG A 29 -6.48 12.36 33.08
N ALA A 30 -7.12 11.79 32.06
CA ALA A 30 -8.38 11.08 32.24
C ALA A 30 -8.21 9.81 33.10
N VAL A 31 -7.14 9.04 32.88
CA VAL A 31 -6.86 7.82 33.67
C VAL A 31 -6.60 8.14 35.14
N THR A 32 -5.79 9.15 35.43
CA THR A 32 -5.52 9.59 36.80
C THR A 32 -6.78 10.09 37.51
N ALA A 33 -7.64 10.84 36.82
CA ALA A 33 -8.92 11.28 37.36
C ALA A 33 -9.87 10.10 37.72
N ILE A 34 -9.91 9.08 36.86
CA ILE A 34 -10.72 7.87 37.10
C ILE A 34 -10.17 7.05 38.26
N CYS A 35 -8.84 6.94 38.39
CA CYS A 35 -8.22 6.27 39.54
C CYS A 35 -8.58 6.97 40.86
N LEU A 36 -8.53 8.31 40.90
CA LEU A 36 -8.93 9.08 42.09
C LEU A 36 -10.40 8.86 42.45
N GLU A 37 -11.29 8.82 41.47
CA GLU A 37 -12.71 8.53 41.71
C GLU A 37 -12.94 7.11 42.24
N ASN A 38 -12.20 6.13 41.74
CA ASN A 38 -12.29 4.76 42.23
C ASN A 38 -11.76 4.63 43.67
N VAL A 39 -10.71 5.36 44.02
CA VAL A 39 -10.17 5.40 45.39
C VAL A 39 -11.16 6.03 46.36
N GLU A 40 -11.82 7.13 45.99
CA GLU A 40 -12.87 7.76 46.81
C GLU A 40 -14.05 6.81 47.03
N LYS A 41 -14.52 6.10 45.98
CA LYS A 41 -15.61 5.13 46.11
C LYS A 41 -15.27 3.96 47.02
N GLN A 42 -14.04 3.46 46.95
CA GLN A 42 -13.55 2.42 47.85
C GLN A 42 -13.48 2.92 49.31
N PHE A 43 -12.98 4.14 49.52
CA PHE A 43 -12.92 4.73 50.86
C PHE A 43 -14.31 4.93 51.48
N VAL A 44 -15.31 5.35 50.69
CA VAL A 44 -16.69 5.49 51.16
C VAL A 44 -17.29 4.11 51.48
N ALA A 45 -17.01 3.08 50.69
CA ALA A 45 -17.47 1.71 50.95
C ALA A 45 -16.89 1.14 52.27
N ASP A 46 -15.60 1.34 52.53
CA ASP A 46 -14.95 0.93 53.79
C ASP A 46 -15.52 1.65 55.03
N GLN A 47 -15.84 2.95 54.90
CA GLN A 47 -16.52 3.68 55.98
C GLN A 47 -17.93 3.16 56.26
N GLN A 48 -18.64 2.70 55.22
CA GLN A 48 -19.98 2.16 55.35
C GLN A 48 -19.99 0.76 56.00
N ILE A 49 -18.95 -0.05 55.75
CA ILE A 49 -18.68 -1.32 56.45
C ILE A 49 -18.35 -1.07 57.94
N THR A 50 -17.71 0.05 58.26
CA THR A 50 -17.32 0.41 59.64
C THR A 50 -18.48 0.98 60.49
N GLN A 51 -19.54 1.54 59.88
CA GLN A 51 -20.70 2.10 60.61
C GLN A 51 -21.90 1.15 60.76
N GLY A 52 -21.95 0.04 60.02
CA GLY A 52 -23.03 -0.96 60.09
C GLY A 52 -22.74 -2.08 61.10
N GLY A 53 -22.89 -1.81 62.40
CA GLY A 53 -22.63 -2.78 63.47
C GLY A 53 -23.47 -4.07 63.38
N GLY A 54 -22.77 -5.22 63.30
CA GLY A 54 -23.35 -6.56 63.37
C GLY A 54 -22.34 -7.62 63.82
N LEU A 55 -22.31 -7.88 65.14
CA LEU A 55 -21.76 -9.05 65.84
C LEU A 55 -20.28 -9.45 65.62
N LEU A 56 -19.37 -8.74 66.30
CA LEU A 56 -18.05 -9.28 66.65
C LEU A 56 -18.19 -10.36 67.73
N SER A 57 -18.29 -11.64 67.33
CA SER A 57 -17.88 -12.74 68.22
C SER A 57 -16.40 -13.01 67.98
N GLU A 58 -15.61 -12.75 69.01
CA GLU A 58 -14.19 -13.00 69.12
C GLU A 58 -13.83 -14.45 68.74
N ALA A 59 -13.12 -14.61 67.63
CA ALA A 59 -12.22 -15.73 67.41
C ALA A 59 -10.82 -15.13 67.25
N THR A 60 -9.91 -15.63 68.07
CA THR A 60 -8.49 -15.25 68.17
C THR A 60 -7.84 -15.02 66.80
N PRO A 61 -6.96 -14.02 66.66
CA PRO A 61 -6.19 -13.82 65.44
C PRO A 61 -5.20 -14.99 65.35
N THR A 62 -5.57 -16.05 64.62
CA THR A 62 -4.58 -16.97 64.11
C THR A 62 -3.77 -16.17 63.10
N THR A 63 -2.51 -15.90 63.47
CA THR A 63 -1.46 -15.58 62.53
C THR A 63 -1.29 -16.76 61.57
N LEU A 64 -2.23 -16.94 60.64
CA LEU A 64 -1.94 -17.61 59.39
C LEU A 64 -1.15 -16.60 58.58
N GLN A 65 0.16 -16.83 58.58
CA GLN A 65 1.05 -16.38 57.54
C GLN A 65 0.52 -16.92 56.20
N ALA A 66 -0.49 -16.25 55.63
CA ALA A 66 -0.88 -16.40 54.25
C ALA A 66 0.13 -15.62 53.40
N ALA A 67 1.36 -16.11 53.41
CA ALA A 67 2.28 -15.91 52.31
C ALA A 67 1.75 -16.72 51.12
N THR A 68 0.69 -16.22 50.49
CA THR A 68 0.38 -16.51 49.11
C THR A 68 0.07 -15.17 48.45
N THR A 69 1.13 -14.57 47.93
CA THR A 69 1.13 -13.55 46.87
C THR A 69 0.52 -14.14 45.58
N ALA A 70 -0.71 -14.61 45.67
CA ALA A 70 -1.52 -15.01 44.54
C ALA A 70 -2.76 -14.09 44.53
N VAL A 71 -2.52 -12.82 44.22
CA VAL A 71 -3.47 -12.13 43.34
C VAL A 71 -3.39 -12.92 42.03
N THR A 72 -4.24 -13.95 41.90
CA THR A 72 -4.38 -14.66 40.64
C THR A 72 -4.89 -13.63 39.64
N ALA A 73 -4.02 -13.23 38.72
CA ALA A 73 -4.27 -12.29 37.64
C ALA A 73 -5.23 -12.89 36.60
N GLY A 74 -6.45 -13.18 37.03
CA GLY A 74 -7.49 -13.83 36.26
C GLY A 74 -8.76 -13.84 37.10
N GLY A 75 -9.51 -12.75 37.05
CA GLY A 75 -10.87 -12.70 37.58
C GLY A 75 -11.74 -13.69 36.81
N ALA A 76 -11.80 -14.92 37.28
CA ALA A 76 -12.78 -15.89 36.84
C ALA A 76 -14.09 -15.56 37.58
N ALA A 77 -15.03 -14.95 36.85
CA ALA A 77 -16.41 -14.85 37.31
C ALA A 77 -16.99 -16.27 37.44
N GLY A 78 -17.41 -16.66 38.65
CA GLY A 78 -18.27 -17.83 38.85
C GLY A 78 -17.72 -19.03 39.62
N SER A 79 -16.65 -18.92 40.43
CA SER A 79 -16.30 -20.01 41.35
C SER A 79 -17.15 -19.95 42.63
N THR A 80 -18.23 -20.73 42.66
CA THR A 80 -18.96 -21.09 43.90
C THR A 80 -18.16 -22.13 44.68
N ASP A 81 -17.00 -21.75 45.23
CA ASP A 81 -16.28 -22.61 46.17
C ASP A 81 -16.54 -22.11 47.60
N ALA A 82 -17.24 -22.95 48.35
CA ALA A 82 -17.68 -22.68 49.72
C ALA A 82 -16.47 -22.68 50.67
N GLY A 83 -15.84 -21.52 50.85
CA GLY A 83 -14.74 -21.40 51.82
C GLY A 83 -13.91 -20.10 51.77
N GLN A 84 -14.10 -19.24 50.78
CA GLN A 84 -13.43 -17.94 50.72
C GLN A 84 -14.37 -16.82 51.18
N VAL A 85 -14.06 -16.17 52.29
CA VAL A 85 -14.62 -14.86 52.65
C VAL A 85 -13.95 -13.81 51.75
N GLY A 86 -14.24 -13.87 50.45
CA GLY A 86 -13.94 -12.79 49.52
C GLY A 86 -15.09 -11.80 49.59
N MET A 87 -14.78 -10.51 49.73
CA MET A 87 -15.79 -9.48 49.52
C MET A 87 -16.28 -9.63 48.08
N ASP A 88 -17.57 -9.91 47.93
CA ASP A 88 -18.21 -10.06 46.63
C ASP A 88 -18.17 -8.67 45.99
N PHE A 89 -17.19 -8.44 45.11
CA PHE A 89 -17.12 -7.20 44.34
C PHE A 89 -18.34 -7.19 43.42
N ALA A 90 -19.41 -6.57 43.88
CA ALA A 90 -20.63 -6.38 43.11
C ALA A 90 -20.26 -5.71 41.77
N ASP A 91 -20.44 -6.49 40.70
CA ASP A 91 -20.14 -6.24 39.30
C ASP A 91 -18.73 -5.70 38.98
N PRO A 92 -17.93 -6.45 38.19
CA PRO A 92 -16.65 -5.93 37.72
C PRO A 92 -16.86 -4.67 36.88
N VAL A 93 -16.09 -3.62 37.17
CA VAL A 93 -16.10 -2.38 36.38
C VAL A 93 -15.59 -2.69 34.97
N LEU A 94 -16.49 -2.62 33.98
CA LEU A 94 -16.16 -2.88 32.58
C LEU A 94 -15.15 -1.85 32.05
N ILE A 95 -13.97 -2.32 31.65
CA ILE A 95 -12.99 -1.52 30.91
C ILE A 95 -13.49 -1.32 29.47
N SER A 96 -13.22 -0.16 28.88
CA SER A 96 -13.62 0.16 27.50
C SER A 96 -13.07 -0.85 26.48
N MET A 97 -13.91 -1.26 25.54
CA MET A 97 -13.51 -2.16 24.46
C MET A 97 -12.51 -1.50 23.51
N VAL A 98 -11.48 -2.23 23.09
CA VAL A 98 -10.49 -1.79 22.11
C VAL A 98 -10.83 -2.39 20.74
N ARG A 99 -10.77 -1.58 19.68
CA ARG A 99 -10.90 -2.03 18.30
C ARG A 99 -9.52 -2.19 17.65
N ARG A 100 -9.41 -3.07 16.66
CA ARG A 100 -8.22 -3.14 15.79
C ARG A 100 -8.21 -1.92 14.86
N ALA A 101 -7.05 -1.28 14.70
CA ALA A 101 -6.87 -0.19 13.74
C ALA A 101 -7.00 -0.70 12.30
N MET A 102 -7.56 0.14 11.42
CA MET A 102 -7.72 -0.19 10.01
C MET A 102 -6.42 0.03 9.24
N PRO A 103 -6.10 -0.84 8.27
CA PRO A 103 -5.02 -0.59 7.33
C PRO A 103 -5.36 0.61 6.44
N GLN A 104 -4.36 1.46 6.16
CA GLN A 104 -4.53 2.57 5.23
C GLN A 104 -4.58 2.09 3.77
N LEU A 105 -5.30 2.84 2.93
CA LEU A 105 -5.55 2.50 1.53
C LEU A 105 -4.59 3.29 0.62
N VAL A 106 -3.93 2.62 -0.33
CA VAL A 106 -2.89 3.20 -1.19
C VAL A 106 -3.24 3.09 -2.68
N ALA A 107 -4.20 2.23 -3.04
CA ALA A 107 -4.53 1.86 -4.40
C ALA A 107 -4.74 3.05 -5.34
N TYR A 108 -5.44 4.10 -4.90
CA TYR A 108 -5.77 5.26 -5.74
C TYR A 108 -4.57 6.16 -6.06
N ASP A 109 -3.51 6.07 -5.27
CA ASP A 109 -2.28 6.82 -5.51
C ASP A 109 -1.36 6.10 -6.49
N VAL A 110 -1.54 4.79 -6.67
CA VAL A 110 -0.64 3.92 -7.46
C VAL A 110 -1.20 3.51 -8.81
N CYS A 111 -2.51 3.59 -9.00
CA CYS A 111 -3.19 3.28 -10.28
C CYS A 111 -4.07 4.43 -10.76
N GLY A 112 -4.36 4.46 -12.06
CA GLY A 112 -5.29 5.45 -12.63
C GLY A 112 -6.74 5.09 -12.32
N VAL A 113 -7.61 6.07 -12.16
CA VAL A 113 -9.04 5.85 -11.87
C VAL A 113 -9.88 6.31 -13.05
N GLN A 114 -10.71 5.41 -13.59
CA GLN A 114 -11.59 5.71 -14.71
C GLN A 114 -13.01 5.18 -14.44
N PRO A 115 -13.93 6.01 -13.94
CA PRO A 115 -15.29 5.56 -13.64
C PRO A 115 -16.01 5.09 -14.91
N MET A 116 -16.78 4.01 -14.81
CA MET A 116 -17.59 3.49 -15.91
C MET A 116 -19.05 3.92 -15.72
N SER A 117 -19.70 4.36 -16.80
CA SER A 117 -21.15 4.64 -16.78
C SER A 117 -22.01 3.40 -17.05
N GLY A 118 -21.40 2.29 -17.49
CA GLY A 118 -22.07 1.03 -17.80
C GLY A 118 -21.32 -0.19 -17.26
N PRO A 119 -21.93 -1.39 -17.32
CA PRO A 119 -21.33 -2.63 -16.82
C PRO A 119 -20.10 -3.07 -17.62
N THR A 120 -19.96 -2.58 -18.85
CA THR A 120 -18.77 -2.71 -19.67
C THR A 120 -18.29 -1.31 -20.08
N GLY A 121 -16.99 -1.06 -19.91
CA GLY A 121 -16.30 0.13 -20.41
C GLY A 121 -15.45 -0.22 -21.63
N LEU A 122 -15.20 0.75 -22.50
CA LEU A 122 -14.23 0.64 -23.59
C LEU A 122 -13.15 1.69 -23.37
N ILE A 123 -11.89 1.27 -23.43
CA ILE A 123 -10.73 2.16 -23.46
C ILE A 123 -10.20 2.18 -24.88
N PHE A 124 -10.04 3.38 -25.43
CA PHE A 124 -9.51 3.57 -26.77
C PHE A 124 -8.05 4.03 -26.70
N ALA A 125 -7.25 3.53 -27.63
CA ALA A 125 -5.86 3.95 -27.82
C ALA A 125 -5.63 4.27 -29.30
N LEU A 126 -5.02 5.42 -29.56
CA LEU A 126 -4.58 5.81 -30.89
C LEU A 126 -3.11 5.43 -31.03
N LYS A 127 -2.80 4.59 -32.00
CA LYS A 127 -1.42 4.13 -32.28
C LYS A 127 -1.02 4.59 -33.67
N SER A 128 0.20 5.13 -33.79
CA SER A 128 0.76 5.55 -35.08
C SER A 128 1.36 4.36 -35.83
N ARG A 129 1.16 4.32 -37.14
CA ARG A 129 1.65 3.29 -38.05
C ARG A 129 2.37 3.96 -39.22
N VAL A 130 3.25 3.23 -39.88
CA VAL A 130 4.01 3.71 -41.04
C VAL A 130 3.84 2.73 -42.19
N ASN A 131 3.66 3.24 -43.41
CA ASN A 131 3.49 2.53 -44.69
C ASN A 131 2.25 1.62 -44.82
N ASN A 132 1.64 1.17 -43.72
CA ASN A 132 0.39 0.40 -43.73
C ASN A 132 -0.37 0.54 -42.40
N GLN A 133 -1.67 0.25 -42.40
CA GLN A 133 -2.52 0.16 -41.20
C GLN A 133 -2.29 -1.14 -40.40
N SER A 134 -1.52 -2.09 -40.94
CA SER A 134 -1.11 -3.33 -40.26
C SER A 134 0.40 -3.35 -40.01
N GLY A 135 0.85 -3.90 -38.87
CA GLY A 135 2.28 -4.03 -38.55
C GLY A 135 2.62 -3.70 -37.10
N ALA A 136 3.89 -3.43 -36.82
CA ALA A 136 4.33 -2.89 -35.53
C ALA A 136 3.97 -1.40 -35.43
N GLU A 137 3.62 -0.94 -34.23
CA GLU A 137 3.60 0.51 -33.97
C GLU A 137 5.05 0.98 -34.04
N ILE A 138 5.30 2.16 -34.61
CA ILE A 138 6.61 2.81 -34.48
C ILE A 138 6.50 3.79 -33.33
N PRO A 139 6.90 3.40 -32.10
CA PRO A 139 7.14 4.39 -31.07
C PRO A 139 8.45 5.09 -31.45
N GLY A 140 8.38 6.20 -32.17
CA GLY A 140 9.48 7.17 -32.39
C GLY A 140 10.82 6.66 -32.97
N VAL A 141 11.77 7.59 -33.05
CA VAL A 141 12.99 7.57 -33.90
C VAL A 141 14.14 6.70 -33.36
N ASN A 142 13.91 5.64 -32.58
CA ASN A 142 15.01 4.87 -31.96
C ASN A 142 14.69 3.37 -31.79
N VAL A 143 13.92 2.80 -32.70
CA VAL A 143 13.71 1.35 -32.70
C VAL A 143 14.80 0.74 -33.58
N ASP A 144 15.83 0.16 -32.95
CA ASP A 144 16.97 -0.56 -33.56
C ASP A 144 16.58 -1.63 -34.62
N SER A 145 15.29 -2.00 -34.66
CA SER A 145 14.73 -2.96 -35.61
C SER A 145 14.03 -2.34 -36.84
N VAL A 146 13.90 -1.01 -36.95
CA VAL A 146 13.27 -0.36 -38.12
C VAL A 146 14.36 0.17 -39.04
N VAL A 147 14.56 -0.54 -40.16
CA VAL A 147 15.62 -0.25 -41.15
C VAL A 147 15.26 0.93 -42.06
N THR A 148 14.06 1.52 -41.93
CA THR A 148 13.58 2.57 -42.84
C THR A 148 12.50 3.42 -42.17
N GLU A 149 12.87 4.53 -41.54
CA GLU A 149 11.90 5.51 -40.99
C GLU A 149 11.34 6.47 -42.07
N SER A 150 12.05 6.59 -43.20
CA SER A 150 11.69 7.45 -44.33
C SER A 150 10.61 6.86 -45.26
N GLY A 151 10.21 5.61 -45.04
CA GLY A 151 9.10 4.96 -45.75
C GLY A 151 9.29 4.71 -47.26
N ALA A 152 10.45 5.06 -47.84
CA ALA A 152 10.79 4.76 -49.23
C ALA A 152 11.13 3.27 -49.39
N THR A 153 10.47 2.58 -50.34
CA THR A 153 10.62 1.13 -50.49
C THR A 153 11.94 0.79 -51.19
N GLY A 154 12.86 0.10 -50.51
CA GLY A 154 14.07 -0.46 -51.14
C GLY A 154 15.31 0.44 -51.15
N ASN A 155 15.35 1.50 -50.36
CA ASN A 155 16.57 2.30 -50.19
C ASN A 155 17.36 1.86 -48.94
N SER A 156 18.32 0.95 -49.11
CA SER A 156 19.24 0.51 -48.05
C SER A 156 20.28 1.57 -47.65
N SER A 157 20.25 2.77 -48.24
CA SER A 157 21.16 3.88 -47.95
C SER A 157 20.48 5.09 -47.29
N GLY A 158 19.20 4.96 -46.91
CA GLY A 158 18.44 6.02 -46.25
C GLY A 158 17.86 5.57 -44.90
N ASP A 159 18.14 6.35 -43.85
CA ASP A 159 17.52 6.30 -42.52
C ASP A 159 17.51 4.92 -41.82
N ILE A 160 18.70 4.34 -41.64
CA ILE A 160 18.91 3.19 -40.76
C ILE A 160 19.23 3.73 -39.36
N VAL A 161 18.26 3.76 -38.45
CA VAL A 161 18.51 4.16 -37.06
C VAL A 161 18.98 2.95 -36.24
N LYS A 162 20.29 2.74 -36.20
CA LYS A 162 20.95 1.76 -35.32
C LYS A 162 21.95 2.37 -34.35
N THR A 163 21.98 3.69 -34.22
CA THR A 163 22.94 4.37 -33.34
C THR A 163 22.44 4.32 -31.89
N PRO A 164 23.10 3.59 -30.97
CA PRO A 164 22.94 3.88 -29.55
C PRO A 164 23.53 5.27 -29.28
N GLY A 165 22.93 6.01 -28.35
CA GLY A 165 23.59 7.17 -27.75
C GLY A 165 24.97 6.80 -27.19
N LEU A 166 25.91 7.76 -27.22
CA LEU A 166 27.33 7.67 -26.85
C LEU A 166 28.09 6.48 -27.49
N LEU A 167 28.90 6.77 -28.52
CA LEU A 167 29.73 5.82 -29.28
C LEU A 167 31.01 5.41 -28.52
N ILE A 168 30.89 5.09 -27.23
CA ILE A 168 31.99 4.58 -26.41
C ILE A 168 31.53 3.21 -25.91
N THR A 169 31.77 2.19 -26.73
CA THR A 169 31.35 0.80 -26.48
C THR A 169 32.52 -0.10 -26.07
N GLY A 170 33.75 0.35 -26.31
CA GLY A 170 34.97 -0.33 -25.88
C GLY A 170 35.25 -0.14 -24.39
N ASN A 171 35.74 -1.20 -23.75
CA ASN A 171 36.15 -1.20 -22.34
C ASN A 171 37.47 -0.43 -22.11
N ASP A 172 38.13 -0.03 -23.20
CA ASP A 172 39.30 0.83 -23.32
C ASP A 172 38.96 2.32 -23.35
N GLY A 173 37.67 2.67 -23.46
CA GLY A 173 37.21 4.06 -23.47
C GLY A 173 37.60 4.82 -24.74
N THR A 174 38.12 4.13 -25.76
CA THR A 174 38.27 4.72 -27.08
C THR A 174 36.88 4.80 -27.70
N GLY A 175 36.59 5.94 -28.33
CA GLY A 175 35.34 6.14 -29.07
C GLY A 175 35.35 5.32 -30.34
N GLU A 176 35.37 3.99 -30.21
CA GLU A 176 35.45 3.05 -31.32
C GLU A 176 34.23 3.22 -32.23
N THR A 177 34.43 3.95 -33.32
CA THR A 177 33.54 3.99 -34.50
C THR A 177 33.74 2.74 -35.37
N GLY A 178 34.06 1.60 -34.75
CA GLY A 178 34.39 0.35 -35.43
C GLY A 178 33.15 -0.26 -36.08
N ALA A 179 33.10 -0.16 -37.41
CA ALA A 179 32.03 -0.61 -38.32
C ALA A 179 30.69 0.14 -38.17
N GLU A 180 30.66 1.33 -38.78
CA GLU A 180 29.47 1.98 -39.36
C GLU A 180 28.18 1.81 -38.55
N TYR A 181 28.08 2.56 -37.45
CA TYR A 181 26.75 2.96 -37.00
C TYR A 181 26.21 3.95 -38.03
N GLU A 182 25.35 3.48 -38.92
CA GLU A 182 24.61 4.31 -39.86
C GLU A 182 23.90 5.43 -39.08
N ALA A 183 24.35 6.66 -39.30
CA ALA A 183 23.65 7.84 -38.82
C ALA A 183 22.59 8.18 -39.88
N SER A 184 21.36 8.41 -39.43
CA SER A 184 20.29 8.87 -40.31
C SER A 184 20.74 10.10 -41.11
N SER A 185 20.74 9.98 -42.43
CA SER A 185 20.81 11.10 -43.34
C SER A 185 19.53 11.16 -44.16
N GLY A 186 19.01 12.36 -44.39
CA GLY A 186 17.85 12.56 -45.26
C GLY A 186 18.07 11.96 -46.65
N LEU A 187 16.96 11.63 -47.32
CA LEU A 187 17.02 11.13 -48.70
C LEU A 187 17.80 12.11 -49.59
N THR A 188 18.64 11.58 -50.47
CA THR A 188 19.30 12.41 -51.48
C THR A 188 18.27 13.02 -52.41
N VAL A 189 18.54 14.20 -52.97
CA VAL A 189 17.61 14.90 -53.88
C VAL A 189 17.16 13.99 -55.04
N ALA A 190 18.09 13.20 -55.60
CA ALA A 190 17.79 12.26 -56.68
C ALA A 190 16.80 11.15 -56.29
N VAL A 191 16.82 10.68 -55.03
CA VAL A 191 15.87 9.67 -54.53
C VAL A 191 14.56 10.33 -54.10
N GLY A 192 14.62 11.45 -53.39
CA GLY A 192 13.44 12.17 -52.90
C GLY A 192 12.56 12.75 -54.01
N GLU A 193 13.11 13.03 -55.19
CA GLU A 193 12.32 13.43 -56.36
C GLU A 193 11.70 12.24 -57.11
N GLY A 194 12.21 11.02 -56.89
CA GLY A 194 11.78 9.80 -57.59
C GLY A 194 10.84 8.89 -56.80
N ASP A 195 10.93 8.89 -55.47
CA ASP A 195 10.11 8.05 -54.57
C ASP A 195 9.72 8.81 -53.29
N ILE A 196 8.43 9.13 -53.18
CA ILE A 196 7.79 9.68 -51.97
C ILE A 196 6.66 8.72 -51.54
N SER A 197 6.99 7.44 -51.35
CA SER A 197 6.04 6.39 -50.93
C SER A 197 5.85 6.27 -49.42
N GLY A 198 6.62 7.01 -48.61
CA GLY A 198 6.48 6.99 -47.16
C GLY A 198 5.16 7.61 -46.70
N GLU A 199 4.33 6.81 -46.03
CA GLU A 199 3.02 7.22 -45.54
C GLU A 199 2.91 7.04 -44.02
N MET A 200 2.24 7.98 -43.35
CA MET A 200 1.86 7.87 -41.94
C MET A 200 0.38 7.52 -41.83
N ALA A 201 0.06 6.50 -41.04
CA ALA A 201 -1.30 6.12 -40.72
C ALA A 201 -1.51 6.08 -39.20
N PHE A 202 -2.77 6.03 -38.76
CA PHE A 202 -3.10 5.77 -37.36
C PHE A 202 -4.21 4.72 -37.27
N THR A 203 -4.18 3.94 -36.19
CA THR A 203 -5.22 2.95 -35.88
C THR A 203 -5.80 3.24 -34.51
N ILE A 204 -7.11 3.13 -34.37
CA ILE A 204 -7.79 3.22 -33.08
C ILE A 204 -8.07 1.80 -32.59
N GLU A 205 -7.36 1.39 -31.56
CA GLU A 205 -7.58 0.12 -30.87
C GLU A 205 -8.52 0.32 -29.69
N LYS A 206 -9.26 -0.74 -29.33
CA LYS A 206 -10.16 -0.74 -28.18
C LYS A 206 -9.86 -1.92 -27.27
N ILE A 207 -9.95 -1.69 -25.97
CA ILE A 207 -9.98 -2.73 -24.94
C ILE A 207 -11.30 -2.64 -24.22
N SER A 208 -11.95 -3.78 -24.01
CA SER A 208 -13.12 -3.87 -23.16
C SER A 208 -12.73 -4.16 -21.71
N VAL A 209 -13.40 -3.47 -20.79
CA VAL A 209 -13.33 -3.72 -19.35
C VAL A 209 -14.71 -4.16 -18.90
N ALA A 210 -14.81 -5.27 -18.19
CA ALA A 210 -16.07 -5.74 -17.62
C ALA A 210 -16.05 -5.55 -16.10
N ALA A 211 -17.16 -5.04 -15.55
CA ALA A 211 -17.29 -4.86 -14.11
C ALA A 211 -17.52 -6.20 -13.40
N GLY A 212 -16.54 -6.60 -12.59
CA GLY A 212 -16.70 -7.62 -11.55
C GLY A 212 -17.57 -7.13 -10.40
N THR A 213 -17.90 -8.04 -9.48
CA THR A 213 -18.70 -7.74 -8.29
C THR A 213 -17.94 -8.18 -7.05
N ARG A 214 -17.96 -7.35 -6.00
CA ARG A 214 -17.57 -7.74 -4.65
C ARG A 214 -18.73 -7.46 -3.71
N ALA A 215 -19.05 -8.44 -2.87
CA ALA A 215 -20.11 -8.30 -1.89
C ALA A 215 -19.79 -9.09 -0.64
N LEU A 216 -20.13 -8.52 0.52
CA LEU A 216 -20.07 -9.21 1.81
C LEU A 216 -21.41 -9.02 2.52
N LYS A 217 -21.84 -10.08 3.20
CA LYS A 217 -23.06 -10.10 4.02
C LYS A 217 -22.67 -10.40 5.46
N GLY A 218 -23.32 -9.74 6.40
CA GLY A 218 -23.31 -10.09 7.79
C GLY A 218 -24.72 -10.15 8.35
N SER A 219 -24.93 -11.04 9.31
CA SER A 219 -26.16 -11.16 10.08
C SER A 219 -25.83 -10.98 11.55
N TYR A 220 -26.73 -10.35 12.29
CA TYR A 220 -26.64 -10.26 13.75
C TYR A 220 -27.95 -10.74 14.36
N SER A 221 -27.87 -11.38 15.52
CA SER A 221 -29.07 -11.76 16.27
C SER A 221 -29.66 -10.53 16.97
N MET A 222 -30.98 -10.48 17.07
CA MET A 222 -31.66 -9.42 17.83
C MET A 222 -31.27 -9.47 19.32
N GLU A 223 -31.08 -10.67 19.86
CA GLU A 223 -30.61 -10.89 21.23
C GLU A 223 -29.23 -10.29 21.43
N LEU A 224 -28.30 -10.57 20.50
CA LEU A 224 -26.96 -10.00 20.54
C LEU A 224 -26.99 -8.47 20.47
N ALA A 225 -27.85 -7.89 19.62
CA ALA A 225 -27.97 -6.44 19.53
C ALA A 225 -28.52 -5.81 20.82
N GLN A 226 -29.46 -6.48 21.49
CA GLN A 226 -29.99 -6.05 22.79
C GLN A 226 -28.92 -6.12 23.88
N ASP A 227 -28.20 -7.24 23.99
CA ASP A 227 -27.13 -7.45 24.97
C ASP A 227 -25.99 -6.45 24.77
N LEU A 228 -25.55 -6.27 23.53
CA LEU A 228 -24.44 -5.40 23.17
C LEU A 228 -24.79 -3.93 23.41
N ARG A 229 -26.06 -3.55 23.19
CA ARG A 229 -26.56 -2.21 23.54
C ARG A 229 -26.70 -2.02 25.05
N ALA A 230 -27.15 -3.02 25.79
CA ALA A 230 -27.36 -2.93 27.23
C ALA A 230 -26.04 -2.87 28.01
N VAL A 231 -25.05 -3.68 27.61
CA VAL A 231 -23.77 -3.80 28.32
C VAL A 231 -22.74 -2.79 27.82
N HIS A 232 -22.61 -2.64 26.49
CA HIS A 232 -21.54 -1.83 25.89
C HIS A 232 -22.01 -0.49 25.31
N GLY A 233 -23.32 -0.25 25.24
CA GLY A 233 -23.88 0.98 24.66
C GLY A 233 -23.58 1.14 23.16
N LEU A 234 -23.20 0.08 22.46
CA LEU A 234 -22.88 0.10 21.04
C LEU A 234 -24.07 -0.41 20.22
N ASP A 235 -24.12 0.03 18.97
CA ASP A 235 -25.10 -0.43 17.99
C ASP A 235 -24.47 -1.53 17.11
N ALA A 236 -24.96 -2.76 17.28
CA ALA A 236 -24.47 -3.91 16.52
C ALA A 236 -24.63 -3.73 15.00
N GLU A 237 -25.68 -3.03 14.53
CA GLU A 237 -25.89 -2.78 13.10
C GLU A 237 -24.80 -1.86 12.55
N ALA A 238 -24.52 -0.77 13.26
CA ALA A 238 -23.51 0.21 12.85
C ALA A 238 -22.09 -0.37 12.88
N GLU A 239 -21.74 -1.15 13.91
CA GLU A 239 -20.44 -1.80 14.00
C GLU A 239 -20.24 -2.81 12.88
N LEU A 240 -21.22 -3.67 12.63
CA LEU A 240 -21.16 -4.65 11.55
C LEU A 240 -21.10 -3.95 10.19
N ALA A 241 -21.82 -2.85 10.00
CA ALA A 241 -21.78 -2.09 8.76
C ALA A 241 -20.40 -1.48 8.49
N ASN A 242 -19.75 -0.96 9.53
CA ASN A 242 -18.38 -0.45 9.45
C ASN A 242 -17.40 -1.57 9.08
N ILE A 243 -17.45 -2.72 9.77
CA ILE A 243 -16.54 -3.85 9.51
C ILE A 243 -16.66 -4.31 8.05
N LEU A 244 -17.89 -4.50 7.55
CA LEU A 244 -18.11 -4.99 6.19
C LEU A 244 -17.64 -3.98 5.13
N SER A 245 -17.97 -2.71 5.30
CA SER A 245 -17.56 -1.67 4.34
C SER A 245 -16.04 -1.53 4.26
N GLN A 246 -15.38 -1.53 5.41
CA GLN A 246 -13.92 -1.43 5.51
C GLN A 246 -13.23 -2.66 4.93
N GLN A 247 -13.75 -3.85 5.20
CA GLN A 247 -13.18 -5.09 4.66
C GLN A 247 -13.24 -5.11 3.13
N ILE A 248 -14.37 -4.70 2.54
CA ILE A 248 -14.50 -4.61 1.07
C ILE A 248 -13.47 -3.63 0.50
N LEU A 249 -13.29 -2.45 1.12
CA LEU A 249 -12.32 -1.46 0.66
C LEU A 249 -10.87 -1.96 0.80
N ALA A 250 -10.53 -2.60 1.92
CA ALA A 250 -9.21 -3.19 2.15
C ALA A 250 -8.91 -4.31 1.13
N GLU A 251 -9.88 -5.15 0.81
CA GLU A 251 -9.74 -6.19 -0.20
C GLU A 251 -9.54 -5.63 -1.61
N ILE A 252 -10.30 -4.60 -1.99
CA ILE A 252 -10.11 -3.91 -3.28
C ILE A 252 -8.71 -3.30 -3.35
N ASN A 253 -8.28 -2.63 -2.28
CA ASN A 253 -6.94 -2.05 -2.21
C ASN A 253 -5.85 -3.13 -2.38
N ARG A 254 -5.99 -4.26 -1.69
CA ARG A 254 -5.04 -5.37 -1.81
C ARG A 254 -5.06 -6.02 -3.19
N GLU A 255 -6.24 -6.11 -3.81
CA GLU A 255 -6.37 -6.60 -5.20
C GLU A 255 -5.59 -5.72 -6.17
N VAL A 256 -5.71 -4.39 -6.06
CA VAL A 256 -4.98 -3.43 -6.90
C VAL A 256 -3.46 -3.60 -6.76
N VAL A 257 -2.96 -3.59 -5.51
CA VAL A 257 -1.53 -3.73 -5.23
C VAL A 257 -0.99 -5.08 -5.74
N ARG A 258 -1.71 -6.18 -5.51
CA ARG A 258 -1.30 -7.50 -6.01
C ARG A 258 -1.27 -7.56 -7.54
N LYS A 259 -2.23 -6.92 -8.21
CA LYS A 259 -2.25 -6.83 -9.68
C LYS A 259 -1.06 -6.02 -10.22
N ILE A 260 -0.60 -5.00 -9.49
CA ILE A 260 0.65 -4.31 -9.83
C ILE A 260 1.83 -5.29 -9.75
N TYR A 261 2.00 -6.02 -8.64
CA TYR A 261 3.12 -6.95 -8.47
C TYR A 261 3.13 -8.11 -9.50
N ILE A 262 1.96 -8.60 -9.90
CA ILE A 262 1.85 -9.67 -10.89
C ILE A 262 2.22 -9.17 -12.29
N ASN A 263 1.87 -7.93 -12.64
CA ASN A 263 2.09 -7.40 -14.00
C ASN A 263 3.40 -6.64 -14.18
N ALA A 264 3.99 -6.13 -13.09
CA ALA A 264 5.26 -5.40 -13.14
C ALA A 264 6.37 -6.21 -13.81
N GLU A 265 7.07 -5.58 -14.74
CA GLU A 265 8.27 -6.13 -15.39
C GLU A 265 9.37 -6.40 -14.36
N VAL A 266 10.24 -7.37 -14.65
CA VAL A 266 11.39 -7.65 -13.79
C VAL A 266 12.44 -6.54 -13.99
N GLY A 267 12.80 -5.84 -12.90
CA GLY A 267 13.88 -4.85 -12.87
C GLY A 267 15.25 -5.51 -12.71
N ALA A 268 16.27 -4.74 -12.31
CA ALA A 268 17.63 -5.27 -12.05
C ALA A 268 18.16 -6.18 -13.16
N GLN A 269 18.08 -5.72 -14.42
CA GLN A 269 18.52 -6.46 -15.61
C GLN A 269 19.97 -6.12 -16.02
N VAL A 270 20.49 -4.96 -15.59
CA VAL A 270 21.79 -4.44 -16.02
C VAL A 270 22.60 -4.08 -14.80
N GLY A 271 23.86 -4.52 -14.77
CA GLY A 271 24.80 -4.23 -13.69
C GLY A 271 24.49 -4.97 -12.39
N THR A 272 23.89 -6.16 -12.48
CA THR A 272 23.66 -7.11 -11.39
C THR A 272 24.13 -8.50 -11.79
N THR A 273 24.44 -9.32 -10.79
CA THR A 273 24.97 -10.69 -10.93
C THR A 273 23.87 -11.65 -11.36
N THR A 274 22.64 -11.45 -10.85
CA THR A 274 21.46 -12.24 -11.22
C THR A 274 20.32 -11.33 -11.63
N ALA A 275 19.81 -11.51 -12.85
CA ALA A 275 18.71 -10.70 -13.36
C ALA A 275 17.47 -10.79 -12.46
N GLY A 276 16.90 -9.65 -12.08
CA GLY A 276 15.73 -9.56 -11.20
C GLY A 276 16.01 -9.66 -9.70
N ILE A 277 17.27 -9.87 -9.32
CA ILE A 277 17.72 -9.86 -7.93
C ILE A 277 18.79 -8.78 -7.80
N PHE A 278 18.68 -7.96 -6.75
CA PHE A 278 19.74 -7.07 -6.32
C PHE A 278 20.32 -7.59 -5.01
N ASP A 279 21.56 -8.08 -5.09
CA ASP A 279 22.29 -8.60 -3.94
C ASP A 279 23.21 -7.52 -3.37
N LEU A 280 23.00 -7.13 -2.11
CA LEU A 280 23.79 -6.08 -1.47
C LEU A 280 25.27 -6.46 -1.28
N ASP A 281 25.62 -7.75 -1.29
CA ASP A 281 27.00 -8.19 -1.11
C ASP A 281 27.79 -8.25 -2.41
N THR A 282 27.14 -8.56 -3.53
CA THR A 282 27.80 -8.81 -4.82
C THR A 282 27.52 -7.71 -5.85
N ASP A 283 26.33 -7.11 -5.85
CA ASP A 283 25.94 -6.05 -6.79
C ASP A 283 26.24 -4.66 -6.25
N SER A 284 26.60 -4.55 -4.96
CA SER A 284 27.10 -3.32 -4.37
C SER A 284 28.52 -3.50 -3.83
N ASN A 285 29.46 -2.75 -4.40
CA ASN A 285 30.87 -2.76 -3.98
C ASN A 285 31.14 -1.95 -2.68
N GLY A 286 30.09 -1.62 -1.92
CA GLY A 286 30.21 -0.91 -0.65
C GLY A 286 30.87 -1.79 0.41
N ARG A 287 31.88 -1.26 1.12
CA ARG A 287 32.52 -2.00 2.22
C ARG A 287 31.64 -1.98 3.47
N TRP A 288 30.96 -0.87 3.71
CA TRP A 288 30.05 -0.70 4.85
C TRP A 288 28.59 -0.69 4.38
N MET A 289 27.67 -1.08 5.28
CA MET A 289 26.26 -1.28 4.93
C MET A 289 25.59 -0.02 4.32
N VAL A 290 25.97 1.18 4.78
CA VAL A 290 25.40 2.43 4.26
C VAL A 290 25.84 2.71 2.82
N GLU A 291 27.05 2.32 2.43
CA GLU A 291 27.50 2.40 1.04
C GLU A 291 26.72 1.42 0.16
N LYS A 292 26.44 0.23 0.69
CA LYS A 292 25.60 -0.77 0.02
C LYS A 292 24.18 -0.27 -0.23
N PHE A 293 23.59 0.43 0.75
CA PHE A 293 22.28 1.06 0.58
C PHE A 293 22.28 2.20 -0.45
N LYS A 294 23.38 2.92 -0.63
CA LYS A 294 23.52 3.88 -1.75
C LYS A 294 23.61 3.17 -3.11
N GLY A 295 24.21 1.98 -3.16
CA GLY A 295 24.15 1.10 -4.34
C GLY A 295 22.70 0.73 -4.69
N LEU A 296 21.89 0.36 -3.68
CA LEU A 296 20.47 0.08 -3.85
C LEU A 296 19.70 1.30 -4.39
N MET A 297 19.97 2.50 -3.87
CA MET A 297 19.40 3.76 -4.38
C MET A 297 19.72 3.97 -5.87
N MET A 298 20.97 3.73 -6.27
CA MET A 298 21.38 3.84 -7.67
C MET A 298 20.66 2.81 -8.55
N GLN A 299 20.42 1.61 -8.03
CA GLN A 299 19.69 0.59 -8.77
C GLN A 299 18.22 0.99 -8.98
N ILE A 300 17.56 1.51 -7.94
CA ILE A 300 16.20 2.08 -8.06
C ILE A 300 16.16 3.20 -9.11
N GLU A 301 17.17 4.07 -9.12
CA GLU A 301 17.30 5.16 -10.09
C GLU A 301 17.42 4.64 -11.54
N ARG A 302 18.21 3.58 -11.75
CA ARG A 302 18.34 2.91 -13.05
C ARG A 302 17.02 2.32 -13.52
N ASP A 303 16.33 1.56 -12.67
CA ASP A 303 15.03 0.98 -13.02
C ASP A 303 13.96 2.06 -13.28
N ALA A 304 13.97 3.15 -12.52
CA ALA A 304 13.08 4.28 -12.77
C ALA A 304 13.38 4.99 -14.10
N ASN A 305 14.67 5.12 -14.47
CA ASN A 305 15.07 5.66 -15.78
C ASN A 305 14.63 4.76 -16.94
N GLU A 306 14.71 3.44 -16.74
CA GLU A 306 14.26 2.47 -17.72
C GLU A 306 12.76 2.59 -17.99
N ILE A 307 11.93 2.75 -16.95
CA ILE A 307 10.50 3.04 -17.10
C ILE A 307 10.30 4.31 -17.95
N GLY A 308 11.08 5.36 -17.72
CA GLY A 308 11.03 6.58 -18.53
C GLY A 308 11.34 6.34 -20.00
N ARG A 309 12.33 5.50 -20.30
CA ARG A 309 12.71 5.16 -21.67
C ARG A 309 11.64 4.31 -22.37
N GLN A 310 11.10 3.32 -21.67
CA GLN A 310 10.14 2.37 -22.23
C GLN A 310 8.74 2.98 -22.37
N THR A 311 8.24 3.70 -21.35
CA THR A 311 6.91 4.30 -21.38
C THR A 311 6.87 5.63 -22.12
N ARG A 312 7.99 6.38 -22.13
CA ARG A 312 8.10 7.74 -22.70
C ARG A 312 7.10 8.73 -22.13
N ARG A 313 6.63 8.49 -20.92
CA ARG A 313 5.74 9.36 -20.17
C ARG A 313 6.50 10.10 -19.09
N GLY A 314 7.32 9.36 -18.35
CA GLY A 314 8.20 9.91 -17.35
C GLY A 314 8.96 8.82 -16.62
N LYS A 315 10.03 9.24 -15.94
CA LYS A 315 10.78 8.38 -15.03
C LYS A 315 9.88 7.94 -13.87
N GLY A 316 10.09 6.73 -13.35
CA GLY A 316 9.38 6.23 -12.16
C GLY A 316 9.34 7.24 -11.00
N ASN A 317 8.20 7.34 -10.33
CA ASN A 317 7.91 8.32 -9.28
C ASN A 317 7.22 7.72 -8.03
N ILE A 318 6.91 6.42 -8.05
CA ILE A 318 6.28 5.68 -6.96
C ILE A 318 7.17 4.49 -6.62
N ILE A 319 7.28 4.17 -5.32
CA ILE A 319 7.96 2.98 -4.83
C ILE A 319 7.00 2.25 -3.89
N LEU A 320 6.78 0.97 -4.14
CA LEU A 320 6.11 0.04 -3.23
C LEU A 320 7.15 -0.92 -2.69
N THR A 321 7.31 -1.01 -1.37
CA THR A 321 8.41 -1.78 -0.79
C THR A 321 8.02 -2.45 0.53
N SER A 322 8.79 -3.44 0.95
CA SER A 322 8.70 -4.04 2.29
C SER A 322 9.23 -3.09 3.37
N GLY A 323 8.85 -3.35 4.62
CA GLY A 323 9.22 -2.48 5.76
C GLY A 323 10.73 -2.36 5.99
N ASP A 324 11.46 -3.47 5.81
CA ASP A 324 12.90 -3.49 6.04
C ASP A 324 13.65 -2.72 4.95
N VAL A 325 13.22 -2.85 3.70
CA VAL A 325 13.76 -2.07 2.59
C VAL A 325 13.46 -0.59 2.79
N ALA A 326 12.24 -0.20 3.17
CA ALA A 326 11.91 1.19 3.49
C ALA A 326 12.84 1.78 4.57
N SER A 327 13.16 0.97 5.58
CA SER A 327 14.12 1.32 6.63
C SER A 327 15.55 1.44 6.10
N ALA A 328 15.97 0.57 5.19
CA ALA A 328 17.25 0.73 4.50
C ALA A 328 17.30 2.00 3.64
N LEU A 329 16.21 2.39 2.97
CA LEU A 329 16.16 3.62 2.16
C LEU A 329 16.26 4.89 3.03
N SER A 330 15.63 4.90 4.21
CA SER A 330 15.74 6.05 5.12
C SER A 330 17.18 6.21 5.64
N MET A 331 17.84 5.10 5.96
CA MET A 331 19.25 5.09 6.41
C MET A 331 20.24 5.44 5.30
N ALA A 332 19.90 5.16 4.04
CA ALA A 332 20.72 5.57 2.89
C ALA A 332 20.81 7.10 2.73
N GLY A 333 19.76 7.83 3.13
CA GLY A 333 19.61 9.28 2.94
C GLY A 333 20.23 10.16 4.03
N ILE A 334 20.53 9.62 5.22
CA ILE A 334 20.98 10.39 6.40
C ILE A 334 22.41 10.95 6.28
N LEU A 335 23.20 10.51 5.30
CA LEU A 335 24.60 10.94 5.13
C LEU A 335 24.83 12.03 4.07
N ASP A 336 23.78 12.66 3.52
CA ASP A 336 23.99 13.82 2.66
C ASP A 336 24.34 15.05 3.52
N TYR A 337 25.52 15.64 3.32
CA TYR A 337 26.08 16.71 4.16
C TYR A 337 25.42 18.09 3.91
N SER A 338 24.28 18.11 3.22
CA SER A 338 23.51 19.30 2.89
C SER A 338 22.04 19.10 3.31
N PRO A 339 21.51 19.89 4.26
CA PRO A 339 20.20 19.64 4.88
C PRO A 339 19.00 20.04 3.98
N ALA A 340 19.21 20.32 2.69
CA ALA A 340 18.18 20.95 1.86
C ALA A 340 17.13 19.98 1.28
N MET A 341 17.34 18.66 1.34
CA MET A 341 16.35 17.66 0.89
C MET A 341 16.04 16.66 2.00
N SER A 342 14.99 16.94 2.79
CA SER A 342 14.54 16.07 3.88
C SER A 342 14.17 14.67 3.35
N THR A 343 14.85 13.64 3.85
CA THR A 343 14.58 12.23 3.55
C THR A 343 13.93 11.53 4.74
N ASP A 344 13.06 12.24 5.46
CA ASP A 344 12.34 11.71 6.63
C ASP A 344 11.23 10.77 6.17
N LEU A 345 11.56 9.48 6.03
CA LEU A 345 10.58 8.42 5.77
C LEU A 345 10.04 7.89 7.09
N ASN A 346 8.72 7.90 7.27
CA ASN A 346 8.03 7.17 8.32
C ASN A 346 7.93 5.69 7.96
N THR A 347 8.82 4.87 8.51
CA THR A 347 8.87 3.42 8.22
C THR A 347 7.95 2.60 9.10
N ASP A 348 7.19 3.25 10.00
CA ASP A 348 6.19 2.58 10.83
C ASP A 348 4.89 2.31 10.06
N THR A 349 4.71 1.03 9.70
CA THR A 349 3.54 0.53 8.98
C THR A 349 2.26 0.48 9.81
N ALA A 350 2.35 0.59 11.15
CA ALA A 350 1.17 0.66 12.01
C ALA A 350 0.50 2.03 11.96
N SER A 351 1.27 3.09 11.68
CA SER A 351 0.78 4.47 11.64
C SER A 351 0.36 4.90 10.23
N THR A 352 1.16 4.60 9.21
CA THR A 352 0.84 4.93 7.82
C THR A 352 1.51 4.01 6.82
N THR A 353 0.85 3.79 5.68
CA THR A 353 1.45 3.09 4.54
C THR A 353 2.25 4.03 3.64
N PHE A 354 2.06 5.36 3.74
CA PHE A 354 2.87 6.34 3.02
C PHE A 354 4.05 6.75 3.89
N ALA A 355 5.25 6.28 3.55
CA ALA A 355 6.44 6.59 4.31
C ALA A 355 6.91 8.03 4.09
N GLY A 356 6.84 8.54 2.86
CA GLY A 356 7.28 9.88 2.54
C GLY A 356 7.75 10.03 1.12
N VAL A 357 8.42 11.15 0.84
CA VAL A 357 9.01 11.43 -0.48
C VAL A 357 10.53 11.30 -0.39
N LEU A 358 11.06 10.25 -1.00
CA LEU A 358 12.50 10.02 -1.10
C LEU A 358 13.09 10.90 -2.21
N ASN A 359 14.17 11.62 -1.89
CA ASN A 359 14.90 12.50 -2.80
C ASN A 359 13.98 13.49 -3.57
N GLY A 360 12.92 13.98 -2.90
CA GLY A 360 11.96 14.94 -3.47
C GLY A 360 11.15 14.44 -4.68
N ARG A 361 11.29 13.17 -5.08
CA ARG A 361 10.69 12.61 -6.30
C ARG A 361 9.85 11.36 -6.05
N TYR A 362 10.38 10.40 -5.30
CA TYR A 362 9.77 9.09 -5.17
C TYR A 362 8.80 9.05 -3.99
N LYS A 363 7.51 8.86 -4.26
CA LYS A 363 6.53 8.58 -3.22
C LYS A 363 6.71 7.13 -2.76
N VAL A 364 7.23 6.95 -1.56
CA VAL A 364 7.49 5.62 -0.99
C VAL A 364 6.29 5.18 -0.17
N TYR A 365 5.76 4.01 -0.52
CA TYR A 365 4.74 3.32 0.24
C TYR A 365 5.28 1.99 0.74
N VAL A 366 4.97 1.68 1.99
CA VAL A 366 5.32 0.42 2.62
C VAL A 366 4.12 -0.52 2.53
N ASP A 367 4.34 -1.73 2.03
CA ASP A 367 3.34 -2.79 2.04
C ASP A 367 3.36 -3.50 3.40
N PRO A 368 2.35 -3.31 4.27
CA PRO A 368 2.30 -3.94 5.58
C PRO A 368 2.06 -5.45 5.50
N TYR A 369 1.72 -5.97 4.31
CA TYR A 369 1.46 -7.38 4.05
C TYR A 369 2.59 -8.06 3.27
N ALA A 370 3.76 -7.42 3.16
CA ALA A 370 4.99 -8.14 2.84
C ALA A 370 5.27 -9.12 3.99
N ASP A 371 5.35 -10.41 3.69
CA ASP A 371 5.60 -11.43 4.70
C ASP A 371 7.03 -11.26 5.25
N ALA A 372 7.18 -11.23 6.57
CA ALA A 372 8.44 -10.98 7.26
C ALA A 372 9.51 -12.07 7.03
N ASN A 373 9.14 -13.20 6.42
CA ASN A 373 10.07 -14.25 6.00
C ASN A 373 10.09 -14.47 4.48
N ALA A 374 9.37 -13.65 3.70
CA ALA A 374 9.47 -13.66 2.26
C ALA A 374 10.68 -12.86 1.78
N ALA A 375 11.03 -13.03 0.52
CA ALA A 375 12.07 -12.24 -0.10
C ALA A 375 11.72 -10.74 -0.06
N GLU A 376 12.59 -9.94 0.54
CA GLU A 376 12.53 -8.47 0.51
C GLU A 376 12.45 -7.96 -0.92
N TYR A 377 11.71 -6.87 -1.14
CA TYR A 377 11.49 -6.37 -2.50
C TYR A 377 11.19 -4.88 -2.55
N TYR A 378 11.39 -4.34 -3.75
CA TYR A 378 10.80 -3.08 -4.15
C TYR A 378 10.14 -3.21 -5.52
N THR A 379 9.07 -2.46 -5.73
CA THR A 379 8.45 -2.23 -7.02
C THR A 379 8.43 -0.74 -7.28
N VAL A 380 9.23 -0.30 -8.25
CA VAL A 380 9.23 1.07 -8.75
C VAL A 380 8.13 1.20 -9.80
N GLY A 381 7.40 2.31 -9.80
CA GLY A 381 6.28 2.54 -10.71
C GLY A 381 6.23 3.97 -11.20
N TYR A 382 5.53 4.18 -12.32
CA TYR A 382 5.20 5.50 -12.85
C TYR A 382 3.68 5.72 -12.89
N LYS A 383 3.25 6.88 -12.39
CA LYS A 383 1.91 7.43 -12.56
C LYS A 383 2.00 8.93 -12.80
N GLY A 384 1.50 9.40 -13.94
CA GLY A 384 1.43 10.82 -14.26
C GLY A 384 0.32 11.56 -13.50
N ASP A 385 0.22 12.86 -13.74
CA ASP A 385 -0.82 13.71 -13.12
C ASP A 385 -2.22 13.41 -13.67
N SER A 386 -2.29 12.93 -14.91
CA SER A 386 -3.54 12.50 -15.54
C SER A 386 -3.93 11.09 -15.08
N PRO A 387 -5.21 10.83 -14.75
CA PRO A 387 -5.69 9.48 -14.45
C PRO A 387 -5.55 8.47 -15.61
N MET A 388 -5.36 8.97 -16.84
CA MET A 388 -5.09 8.14 -18.03
C MET A 388 -3.62 7.73 -18.16
N ASP A 389 -2.73 8.39 -17.41
CA ASP A 389 -1.29 8.14 -17.47
C ASP A 389 -0.84 7.25 -16.31
N ALA A 390 -1.31 6.00 -16.33
CA ALA A 390 -0.96 4.99 -15.35
C ALA A 390 -0.84 3.63 -16.05
N GLY A 391 -0.08 2.71 -15.47
CA GLY A 391 0.07 1.36 -16.05
C GLY A 391 -1.16 0.47 -15.89
N ILE A 392 -2.00 0.74 -14.89
CA ILE A 392 -3.23 -0.01 -14.58
C ILE A 392 -4.34 1.00 -14.27
N PHE A 393 -5.55 0.69 -14.73
CA PHE A 393 -6.75 1.44 -14.41
C PHE A 393 -7.67 0.65 -13.47
N TYR A 394 -8.11 1.31 -12.40
CA TYR A 394 -9.22 0.90 -11.57
C TYR A 394 -10.48 1.63 -12.04
N CYS A 395 -11.49 0.86 -12.44
CA CYS A 395 -12.68 1.38 -13.10
C CYS A 395 -13.93 1.12 -12.24
N PRO A 396 -14.27 2.00 -11.28
CA PRO A 396 -15.46 1.83 -10.47
C PRO A 396 -16.73 2.03 -11.30
N TYR A 397 -17.76 1.21 -11.06
CA TYR A 397 -19.07 1.31 -11.72
C TYR A 397 -20.19 1.60 -10.73
N VAL A 398 -20.38 0.70 -9.76
CA VAL A 398 -21.38 0.88 -8.70
C VAL A 398 -20.62 1.07 -7.40
N PRO A 399 -20.79 2.23 -6.72
CA PRO A 399 -20.15 2.46 -5.42
C PRO A 399 -20.69 1.46 -4.38
N LEU A 400 -20.12 1.49 -3.19
CA LEU A 400 -20.53 0.61 -2.11
C LEU A 400 -22.00 0.87 -1.71
N GLN A 401 -22.90 -0.03 -2.09
CA GLN A 401 -24.33 0.06 -1.79
C GLN A 401 -24.66 -0.82 -0.59
N MET A 402 -25.29 -0.23 0.43
CA MET A 402 -25.83 -0.97 1.58
C MET A 402 -27.22 -1.53 1.22
N VAL A 403 -27.42 -2.82 1.49
CA VAL A 403 -28.72 -3.50 1.39
C VAL A 403 -29.05 -4.05 2.77
N ARG A 404 -30.30 -3.87 3.18
CA ARG A 404 -30.84 -4.42 4.42
C ARG A 404 -31.93 -5.42 4.06
N ALA A 405 -31.95 -6.53 4.77
CA ALA A 405 -32.99 -7.56 4.66
C ALA A 405 -33.27 -8.14 6.04
N VAL A 406 -34.44 -8.72 6.19
CA VAL A 406 -34.77 -9.57 7.34
C VAL A 406 -34.99 -10.97 6.79
N ASP A 407 -34.31 -11.96 7.38
CA ASP A 407 -34.51 -13.34 6.96
C ASP A 407 -35.91 -13.82 7.35
N SER A 408 -36.67 -14.39 6.42
CA SER A 408 -38.06 -14.78 6.66
C SER A 408 -38.19 -16.01 7.56
N SER A 409 -37.12 -16.80 7.73
CA SER A 409 -37.14 -18.02 8.53
C SER A 409 -36.77 -17.78 10.00
N SER A 410 -35.78 -16.93 10.24
CA SER A 410 -35.25 -16.63 11.57
C SER A 410 -35.68 -15.27 12.11
N PHE A 411 -36.27 -14.41 11.27
CA PHE A 411 -36.57 -13.00 11.56
C PHE A 411 -35.35 -12.18 12.02
N GLN A 412 -34.14 -12.67 11.73
CA GLN A 412 -32.91 -11.98 12.08
C GLN A 412 -32.56 -10.94 11.01
N PRO A 413 -32.11 -9.73 11.41
CA PRO A 413 -31.62 -8.73 10.48
C PRO A 413 -30.34 -9.19 9.76
N GLN A 414 -30.27 -8.86 8.47
CA GLN A 414 -29.09 -9.06 7.63
C GLN A 414 -28.75 -7.74 6.95
N ILE A 415 -27.46 -7.41 6.93
CA ILE A 415 -26.93 -6.31 6.14
C ILE A 415 -25.92 -6.85 5.14
N ALA A 416 -25.93 -6.29 3.94
CA ALA A 416 -24.97 -6.63 2.92
C ALA A 416 -24.46 -5.36 2.26
N PHE A 417 -23.20 -5.39 1.84
CA PHE A 417 -22.65 -4.39 0.96
C PHE A 417 -22.29 -5.02 -0.37
N LYS A 418 -22.57 -4.30 -1.46
CA LYS A 418 -22.22 -4.70 -2.82
C LYS A 418 -21.57 -3.53 -3.54
N THR A 419 -20.54 -3.83 -4.30
CA THR A 419 -19.86 -2.89 -5.21
C THR A 419 -19.55 -3.58 -6.53
N ARG A 420 -19.42 -2.80 -7.60
CA ARG A 420 -19.02 -3.29 -8.91
C ARG A 420 -17.92 -2.42 -9.49
N TYR A 421 -16.85 -3.06 -9.94
CA TYR A 421 -15.70 -2.38 -10.52
C TYR A 421 -15.01 -3.31 -11.52
N GLY A 422 -14.33 -2.73 -12.48
CA GLY A 422 -13.42 -3.42 -13.39
C GLY A 422 -11.98 -2.99 -13.12
N MET A 423 -11.04 -3.78 -13.61
CA MET A 423 -9.64 -3.35 -13.71
C MET A 423 -9.13 -3.74 -15.08
N VAL A 424 -8.19 -2.96 -15.63
CA VAL A 424 -7.52 -3.29 -16.89
C VAL A 424 -6.13 -2.67 -16.93
N ALA A 425 -5.21 -3.28 -17.68
CA ALA A 425 -3.93 -2.65 -17.96
C ALA A 425 -4.09 -1.54 -19.00
N ASN A 426 -3.19 -0.56 -18.97
CA ASN A 426 -3.14 0.47 -20.00
C ASN A 426 -2.90 -0.17 -21.39
N PRO A 427 -3.57 0.30 -22.46
CA PRO A 427 -3.31 -0.17 -23.82
C PRO A 427 -1.83 -0.12 -24.26
N PHE A 428 -1.07 0.82 -23.71
CA PHE A 428 0.36 0.97 -23.96
C PHE A 428 1.24 0.29 -22.89
N ALA A 429 0.66 -0.46 -21.95
CA ALA A 429 1.41 -1.04 -20.82
C ALA A 429 2.53 -1.98 -21.27
N GLU A 430 2.32 -2.73 -22.34
CA GLU A 430 3.25 -3.78 -22.79
C GLU A 430 4.16 -3.31 -23.94
N ASN A 431 3.94 -2.11 -24.49
CA ASN A 431 4.50 -1.67 -25.78
C ASN A 431 4.32 -2.70 -26.92
N ALA A 432 3.29 -3.54 -26.81
CA ALA A 432 2.99 -4.56 -27.81
C ALA A 432 2.35 -3.93 -29.06
N SER A 433 2.58 -4.53 -30.23
CA SER A 433 1.99 -4.08 -31.51
C SER A 433 0.45 -4.05 -31.48
N ALA A 434 -0.17 -4.93 -30.68
CA ALA A 434 -1.60 -4.94 -30.42
C ALA A 434 -1.86 -4.90 -28.91
N SER A 435 -2.80 -4.07 -28.49
CA SER A 435 -3.15 -3.92 -27.09
C SER A 435 -3.89 -5.15 -26.54
N THR A 436 -3.32 -5.80 -25.51
CA THR A 436 -3.91 -7.01 -24.90
C THR A 436 -4.82 -6.71 -23.71
N GLY A 437 -4.63 -5.57 -23.02
CA GLY A 437 -5.39 -5.18 -21.82
C GLY A 437 -5.28 -6.15 -20.64
N ARG A 438 -4.32 -7.08 -20.68
CA ARG A 438 -4.25 -8.19 -19.73
C ARG A 438 -3.72 -7.72 -18.39
N LEU A 439 -4.36 -8.21 -17.33
CA LEU A 439 -3.94 -8.02 -15.94
C LEU A 439 -3.27 -9.25 -15.32
N THR A 440 -2.98 -10.24 -16.15
CA THR A 440 -2.22 -11.43 -15.80
C THR A 440 -1.55 -11.91 -17.09
N GLY A 441 -0.21 -11.92 -17.11
CA GLY A 441 0.54 -12.64 -18.14
C GLY A 441 0.24 -14.13 -18.06
N ASP A 442 0.39 -14.86 -19.15
CA ASP A 442 0.37 -16.32 -19.07
C ASP A 442 1.65 -16.78 -18.37
N LEU A 443 1.53 -17.39 -17.19
CA LEU A 443 2.67 -17.73 -16.31
C LEU A 443 3.71 -18.60 -17.04
N GLY A 444 3.31 -19.34 -18.08
CA GLY A 444 4.19 -20.23 -18.83
C GLY A 444 4.92 -19.62 -20.02
N SER A 445 4.54 -18.44 -20.52
CA SER A 445 5.07 -17.92 -21.79
C SER A 445 5.47 -16.44 -21.76
N ASN A 446 4.75 -15.57 -21.03
CA ASN A 446 5.01 -14.13 -20.98
C ASN A 446 4.48 -13.49 -19.69
N PRO A 447 5.02 -13.84 -18.51
CA PRO A 447 4.69 -13.14 -17.28
C PRO A 447 5.39 -11.76 -17.24
N HIS A 448 4.85 -10.78 -16.50
CA HIS A 448 5.54 -9.51 -16.17
C HIS A 448 5.74 -8.51 -17.33
N LEU A 449 4.68 -8.12 -18.01
CA LEU A 449 4.79 -7.32 -19.25
C LEU A 449 4.63 -5.81 -19.07
N ASN A 450 4.17 -5.34 -17.91
CA ASN A 450 3.80 -3.93 -17.74
C ASN A 450 5.05 -3.06 -17.52
N LYS A 451 5.39 -2.25 -18.52
CA LYS A 451 6.56 -1.35 -18.53
C LYS A 451 6.45 -0.15 -17.58
N TYR A 452 5.26 0.12 -17.03
CA TYR A 452 5.04 1.20 -16.05
C TYR A 452 5.49 0.82 -14.65
N TYR A 453 5.71 -0.47 -14.37
CA TYR A 453 6.12 -0.96 -13.07
C TYR A 453 7.27 -1.94 -13.21
N ARG A 454 8.26 -1.83 -12.34
CA ARG A 454 9.40 -2.75 -12.29
C ARG A 454 9.58 -3.27 -10.89
N LYS A 455 9.65 -4.59 -10.74
CA LYS A 455 9.87 -5.26 -9.46
C LYS A 455 11.23 -5.91 -9.38
N VAL A 456 11.84 -5.84 -8.22
CA VAL A 456 13.15 -6.42 -7.94
C VAL A 456 13.10 -7.07 -6.57
N ARG A 457 13.67 -8.28 -6.49
CA ARG A 457 13.94 -8.94 -5.22
C ARG A 457 15.26 -8.43 -4.66
N ILE A 458 15.30 -8.14 -3.37
CA ILE A 458 16.52 -7.82 -2.65
C ILE A 458 17.01 -9.06 -1.91
N SER A 459 18.31 -9.32 -1.98
CA SER A 459 19.00 -10.37 -1.23
C SER A 459 20.05 -9.75 -0.31
N ASN A 460 20.32 -10.42 0.82
CA ASN A 460 21.34 -10.05 1.80
C ASN A 460 21.17 -8.62 2.34
N LEU A 461 19.92 -8.24 2.64
CA LEU A 461 19.62 -6.95 3.30
C LEU A 461 20.10 -6.93 4.77
N MET A 462 20.29 -8.12 5.38
CA MET A 462 20.84 -8.33 6.72
C MET A 462 21.87 -9.44 6.73
#